data_AF-A0AAE1TM52-F1
#
_entry.id   AF-A0AAE1TM52-F1
#
_cell.length_a   1.000
_cell.length_b   1.000
_cell.length_c   1.000
_cell.angle_alpha   90.00
_cell.angle_beta   90.00
_cell.angle_gamma   90.00
#
_symmetry.space_group_name_H-M   'P 1'
#
loop_
_entity.id
_entity.type
_entity.pdbx_description
1 polymer ?
#
loop_
_entity_poly.entity_id
_entity_poly.type
_entity_poly.pdbx_seq_one_letter_code
_entity_poly.pdbx_strand_id
1 'polypeptide(L)'
;MSIKSGTPEGAWPSLTRVVSTVGRVSVCMGCGNVIHDQYILRVAPDMEWHAACLKCAECHQFLDETCTCFVRDGKTYCKRDYVR
;
A
#
# COMPACT_ATOMS: atom_id res chain seq x y z
N MET A 1 -29.56 7.05 5.03
CA MET A 1 -28.29 7.17 4.30
C MET A 1 -27.16 6.75 5.23
N SER A 2 -26.63 5.55 5.03
CA SER A 2 -25.69 4.94 5.96
C SER A 2 -24.33 5.63 5.91
N ILE A 3 -24.14 6.65 6.74
CA ILE A 3 -22.82 7.17 7.08
C ILE A 3 -22.19 6.19 8.06
N LYS A 4 -21.30 5.29 7.60
CA LYS A 4 -20.34 4.62 8.50
C LYS A 4 -19.34 5.72 8.87
N SER A 5 -19.35 6.29 10.07
CA SER A 5 -18.98 5.71 11.37
C SER A 5 -17.53 5.23 11.40
N GLY A 6 -16.67 6.01 12.05
CA GLY A 6 -15.56 5.51 12.86
C GLY A 6 -14.18 5.50 12.20
N THR A 7 -13.33 6.43 12.62
CA THR A 7 -11.92 6.13 12.89
C THR A 7 -11.77 5.83 14.39
N PRO A 8 -11.86 4.55 14.83
CA PRO A 8 -11.42 4.19 16.16
C PRO A 8 -9.94 3.77 16.13
N GLU A 9 -9.12 4.49 16.90
CA GLU A 9 -7.92 4.01 17.60
C GLU A 9 -7.03 2.98 16.89
N GLY A 10 -6.01 3.49 16.20
CA GLY A 10 -4.94 2.69 15.58
C GLY A 10 -4.53 3.28 14.24
N ALA A 11 -3.71 4.33 14.26
CA ALA A 11 -3.18 4.98 13.06
C ALA A 11 -2.14 4.08 12.38
N TRP A 12 -2.58 2.95 11.85
CA TRP A 12 -1.79 2.14 10.92
C TRP A 12 -1.63 2.95 9.62
N PRO A 13 -0.49 2.88 8.91
CA PRO A 13 -0.31 3.59 7.64
C PRO A 13 -1.40 3.14 6.68
N SER A 14 -2.34 4.04 6.40
CA SER A 14 -3.47 3.77 5.52
C SER A 14 -2.92 3.56 4.12
N LEU A 15 -2.90 2.31 3.67
CA LEU A 15 -2.64 2.01 2.28
C LEU A 15 -3.76 2.65 1.46
N THR A 16 -3.41 3.69 0.71
CA THR A 16 -4.40 4.46 -0.05
C THR A 16 -4.25 4.09 -1.51
N ARG A 17 -5.31 3.56 -2.11
CA ARG A 17 -5.34 3.32 -3.55
C ARG A 17 -5.68 4.63 -4.25
N VAL A 18 -4.74 5.15 -5.02
CA VAL A 18 -4.92 6.38 -5.81
C VAL A 18 -5.03 6.02 -7.29
N VAL A 19 -5.94 6.67 -8.02
CA VAL A 19 -6.01 6.48 -9.47
C VAL A 19 -4.81 7.16 -10.12
N SER A 20 -4.15 6.46 -11.04
CA SER A 20 -3.02 7.01 -11.78
C SER A 20 -3.53 8.13 -12.71
N THR A 21 -3.32 9.38 -12.32
CA THR A 21 -3.69 10.53 -13.17
C THR A 21 -2.72 10.66 -14.33
N VAL A 22 -3.22 10.73 -15.57
CA VAL A 22 -2.42 11.06 -16.76
C VAL A 22 -1.64 12.35 -16.49
N GLY A 23 -0.31 12.26 -16.45
CA GLY A 23 0.60 13.39 -16.20
C GLY A 23 1.43 13.32 -14.90
N ARG A 24 1.19 12.33 -14.01
CA ARG A 24 2.06 12.09 -12.84
C ARG A 24 2.90 10.83 -13.04
N VAL A 25 4.22 10.97 -12.93
CA VAL A 25 5.17 9.85 -12.93
C VAL A 25 5.34 9.38 -11.49
N SER A 26 4.66 8.31 -11.11
CA SER A 26 4.86 7.64 -9.82
C SER A 26 5.90 6.53 -9.99
N VAL A 27 6.80 6.35 -9.03
CA VAL A 27 7.87 5.33 -9.11
C VAL A 27 7.63 4.27 -8.04
N CYS A 28 7.62 3.01 -8.47
CA CYS A 28 7.44 1.89 -7.56
C CYS A 28 8.68 1.69 -6.70
N MET A 29 8.55 1.82 -5.38
CA MET A 29 9.64 1.57 -4.43
C MET A 29 10.13 0.10 -4.43
N GLY A 30 9.29 -0.83 -4.89
CA GLY A 30 9.64 -2.26 -4.93
C GLY A 30 10.46 -2.69 -6.13
N CYS A 31 10.26 -2.06 -7.29
CA CYS A 31 10.96 -2.45 -8.54
C CYS A 31 11.76 -1.31 -9.17
N GLY A 32 11.67 -0.08 -8.66
CA GLY A 32 12.36 1.10 -9.18
C GLY A 32 11.84 1.63 -10.51
N ASN A 33 10.77 1.04 -11.05
CA ASN A 33 10.19 1.43 -12.33
C ASN A 33 8.97 2.35 -12.16
N VAL A 34 8.68 3.12 -13.21
CA VAL A 34 7.48 3.96 -13.28
C VAL A 34 6.22 3.12 -13.23
N ILE A 35 5.25 3.56 -12.44
CA ILE A 35 3.94 2.94 -12.30
C ILE A 35 3.04 3.38 -13.45
N HIS A 36 2.80 2.44 -14.36
CA HIS A 36 1.88 2.60 -15.50
C HIS A 36 0.52 1.91 -15.25
N ASP A 37 0.30 1.41 -14.04
CA ASP A 37 -0.95 0.77 -13.63
C ASP A 37 -2.13 1.75 -13.64
N GLN A 38 -3.35 1.22 -13.70
CA GLN A 38 -4.58 2.02 -13.57
C GLN A 38 -4.74 2.67 -12.18
N TYR A 39 -4.10 2.09 -11.16
CA TYR A 39 -4.08 2.62 -9.80
C TYR A 39 -2.73 2.37 -9.14
N ILE A 40 -2.32 3.30 -8.30
CA ILE A 40 -1.11 3.24 -7.49
C ILE A 40 -1.51 2.94 -6.05
N LEU A 41 -0.74 2.06 -5.40
CA LEU A 41 -0.88 1.80 -3.98
C LEU A 41 0.11 2.72 -3.23
N ARG A 42 -0.43 3.67 -2.46
CA ARG A 42 0.36 4.63 -1.70
C ARG A 42 0.41 4.24 -0.23
N VAL A 43 1.60 3.89 0.25
CA VAL A 43 1.90 3.69 1.66
C VAL A 43 2.41 5.01 2.23
N ALA A 44 1.75 5.53 3.26
CA ALA A 44 2.12 6.80 3.89
C ALA A 44 3.55 6.76 4.47
N PRO A 45 4.29 7.89 4.43
CA PRO A 45 3.89 9.20 3.91
C PRO A 45 3.95 9.34 2.37
N ASP A 46 4.96 8.77 1.70
CA ASP A 46 5.20 9.01 0.26
C ASP A 46 5.83 7.81 -0.47
N MET A 47 5.43 6.58 -0.13
CA MET A 47 5.90 5.39 -0.85
C MET A 47 4.84 4.88 -1.81
N GLU A 48 5.16 4.83 -3.09
CA GLU A 48 4.26 4.37 -4.15
C GLU A 48 4.67 2.99 -4.63
N TRP A 49 3.68 2.13 -4.89
CA TRP A 49 3.91 0.75 -5.28
C TRP A 49 2.89 0.32 -6.34
N HIS A 50 3.33 -0.58 -7.23
CA HIS A 50 2.38 -1.32 -8.07
C HIS A 50 1.50 -2.21 -7.22
N ALA A 51 0.28 -2.46 -7.70
CA ALA A 51 -0.61 -3.49 -7.18
C ALA A 51 0.07 -4.86 -7.12
N ALA A 52 0.86 -5.18 -8.14
CA ALA A 52 1.59 -6.45 -8.23
C ALA A 52 2.90 -6.48 -7.41
N CYS A 53 3.49 -5.32 -7.10
CA CYS A 53 4.73 -5.23 -6.33
C CYS A 53 4.47 -5.19 -4.83
N LEU A 54 3.34 -4.64 -4.39
CA LEU A 54 3.00 -4.55 -2.97
C LEU A 54 2.52 -5.91 -2.44
N LYS A 55 3.46 -6.71 -1.94
CA LYS A 55 3.20 -8.04 -1.38
C LYS A 55 4.02 -8.28 -0.13
N CYS A 56 3.54 -9.14 0.76
CA CYS A 56 4.29 -9.50 1.96
C CYS A 56 5.61 -10.21 1.59
N ALA A 57 6.74 -9.81 2.18
CA ALA A 57 8.02 -10.46 1.95
C ALA A 57 8.08 -11.89 2.52
N GLU A 58 7.27 -12.21 3.53
CA GLU A 58 7.23 -13.55 4.15
C GLU A 58 6.22 -14.47 3.44
N CYS A 59 4.96 -14.04 3.35
CA CYS A 59 3.89 -14.88 2.80
C CYS A 59 3.58 -14.63 1.32
N HIS A 60 4.24 -13.64 0.70
CA HIS A 60 4.08 -13.28 -0.71
C HIS A 60 2.65 -12.90 -1.12
N GLN A 61 1.76 -12.71 -0.15
CA GLN A 61 0.37 -12.32 -0.39
C GLN A 61 0.30 -10.84 -0.77
N PHE A 62 -0.55 -10.53 -1.76
CA PHE A 62 -0.81 -9.16 -2.19
C PHE A 62 -1.44 -8.35 -1.05
N LEU A 63 -0.92 -7.14 -0.85
CA LEU A 63 -1.41 -6.18 0.14
C LEU A 63 -2.30 -5.19 -0.62
N ASP A 64 -3.62 -5.35 -0.55
CA ASP A 64 -4.58 -4.42 -1.15
C ASP A 64 -5.21 -3.48 -0.10
N GLU A 65 -6.14 -2.61 -0.51
CA GLU A 65 -6.81 -1.61 0.36
C GLU A 65 -7.49 -2.22 1.61
N THR A 66 -7.85 -3.51 1.57
CA THR A 66 -8.39 -4.23 2.73
C THR A 66 -7.32 -4.74 3.70
N CYS A 67 -6.06 -4.77 3.26
CA CYS A 67 -4.91 -5.29 3.99
C CYS A 67 -4.01 -4.15 4.50
N THR A 68 -3.74 -4.16 5.80
CA THR A 68 -2.79 -3.23 6.41
C THR A 68 -1.35 -3.61 5.99
N CYS A 69 -0.68 -2.67 5.33
CA CYS A 69 0.67 -2.83 4.80
C CYS A 69 1.69 -2.12 5.67
N PHE A 70 2.73 -2.84 6.10
CA PHE A 70 3.83 -2.31 6.90
C PHE A 70 5.14 -2.36 6.14
N VAL A 71 5.91 -1.28 6.20
CA VAL A 71 7.26 -1.28 5.62
C VAL A 71 8.26 -1.35 6.76
N ARG A 72 9.14 -2.35 6.73
CA ARG A 72 10.24 -2.55 7.68
C ARG A 72 11.50 -2.90 6.89
N ASP A 73 12.57 -2.13 7.08
CA ASP A 73 13.85 -2.32 6.34
C ASP A 73 13.69 -2.35 4.81
N GLY A 74 12.76 -1.54 4.27
CA GLY A 74 12.46 -1.50 2.83
C GLY A 74 11.67 -2.70 2.30
N LYS A 75 11.26 -3.63 3.18
CA LYS A 75 10.41 -4.77 2.86
C LYS A 75 8.99 -4.54 3.36
N THR A 76 8.02 -4.99 2.57
CA THR A 76 6.59 -4.89 2.89
C THR A 76 6.11 -6.15 3.62
N TYR A 77 5.35 -5.98 4.69
CA TYR A 77 4.82 -7.05 5.53
C TYR A 77 3.32 -6.87 5.73
N CYS A 78 2.59 -7.98 5.81
CA CYS A 78 1.19 -7.95 6.20
C CYS A 78 1.07 -7.76 7.72
N LYS A 79 -0.08 -7.27 8.18
CA LYS A 79 -0.36 -7.11 9.61
C LYS A 79 0.01 -8.33 10.44
N ARG A 80 -0.31 -9.54 9.97
CA ARG A 80 -0.04 -10.80 10.68
C ARG A 80 1.45 -11.06 10.86
N ASP A 81 2.24 -10.93 9.80
CA ASP A 81 3.69 -11.18 9.84
C ASP A 81 4.43 -10.02 10.53
N TYR A 82 3.88 -8.81 10.49
CA TYR A 82 4.44 -7.64 11.15
C TYR A 82 4.28 -7.65 12.69
N VAL A 83 3.16 -8.15 13.21
CA VAL A 83 2.90 -8.22 14.67
C VAL A 83 3.43 -9.49 15.34
N ARG A 84 4.04 -10.40 14.56
CA ARG A 84 4.63 -11.63 15.05
C ARG A 84 6.01 -11.38 15.64
#